data_AF-A0A9D4S0A8-F1
#
_entry.id   AF-A0A9D4S0A8-F1
#
_cell.length_a   1.000
_cell.length_b   1.000
_cell.length_c   1.000
_cell.angle_alpha   90.00
_cell.angle_beta   90.00
_cell.angle_gamma   90.00
#
_symmetry.space_group_name_H-M   'P 1'
#
loop_
_entity.id
_entity.type
_entity.pdbx_description
1 polymer ?
#
loop_
_entity_poly.entity_id
_entity_poly.type
_entity_poly.pdbx_seq_one_letter_code
_entity_poly.pdbx_strand_id
1 'polypeptide(L)'
;MATTSNCPKEPSNADIVTYLKRKDDRICLMDKKFEAIDKLEKKVEGVNGDLKKIWAYLHDIDKKTSERLRLIEEKTESVDFALAQAISKISSLEKQRDGLKIDLTYLQSQSMRNNLVCTNIPEALTENPDTTENKLREFMVDKIKITQDLVSQMSFERVHRMGSKVDGKNRNIVAKFTLYKEK
;
A
#
# COMPACT_ATOMS: atom_id res chain seq x y z
N MET A 1 86.60 45.14 60.16
CA MET A 1 85.41 45.14 59.27
C MET A 1 84.19 45.32 60.14
N ALA A 2 83.41 46.36 59.87
CA ALA A 2 82.16 46.66 60.56
C ALA A 2 81.08 45.63 60.23
N THR A 3 80.22 45.30 61.19
CA THR A 3 78.83 44.92 60.94
C THR A 3 78.01 45.25 62.19
N THR A 4 77.17 46.26 62.07
CA THR A 4 76.19 46.71 63.07
C THR A 4 75.03 45.73 63.12
N SER A 5 74.80 45.07 64.26
CA SER A 5 73.60 44.25 64.47
C SER A 5 72.46 45.15 64.95
N ASN A 6 71.51 45.37 64.05
CA ASN A 6 70.38 46.27 64.17
C ASN A 6 69.30 45.65 65.09
N CYS A 7 68.99 46.29 66.22
CA CYS A 7 67.93 45.84 67.13
C CYS A 7 66.55 46.10 66.49
N PRO A 8 65.61 45.15 66.46
CA PRO A 8 64.29 45.38 65.87
C PRO A 8 63.51 46.43 66.67
N LYS A 9 63.03 47.49 66.00
CA LYS A 9 62.14 48.50 66.59
C LYS A 9 60.79 47.86 66.92
N GLU A 10 60.31 48.07 68.15
CA GLU A 10 58.97 47.64 68.54
C GLU A 10 57.91 48.35 67.69
N PRO A 11 56.86 47.63 67.22
CA PRO A 11 55.82 48.20 66.39
C PRO A 11 55.04 49.28 67.15
N SER A 12 54.74 50.39 66.46
CA SER A 12 53.93 51.46 67.05
C SER A 12 52.46 51.03 67.17
N ASN A 13 51.72 51.61 68.11
CA ASN A 13 50.27 51.43 68.22
C ASN A 13 49.54 51.71 66.88
N ALA A 14 50.07 52.64 66.07
CA ALA A 14 49.54 52.92 64.73
C ALA A 14 49.68 51.74 63.76
N ASP A 15 50.78 50.99 63.84
CA ASP A 15 51.04 49.79 63.01
C ASP A 15 50.08 48.66 63.40
N ILE A 16 49.86 48.49 64.72
CA ILE A 16 48.92 47.51 65.28
C ILE A 16 47.49 47.82 64.81
N VAL A 17 47.03 49.07 64.94
CA VAL A 17 45.69 49.49 64.51
C VAL A 17 45.50 49.29 63.00
N THR A 18 46.52 49.59 62.19
CA THR A 18 46.46 49.40 60.73
C THR A 18 46.40 47.90 60.36
N TYR A 19 47.08 47.03 61.11
CA TYR A 19 46.98 45.59 60.93
C TYR A 19 45.60 45.06 61.31
N LEU A 20 45.06 45.50 62.45
CA LEU A 20 43.72 45.13 62.92
C LEU A 20 42.64 45.58 61.94
N LYS A 21 42.71 46.81 61.42
CA LYS A 21 41.78 47.30 60.40
C LYS A 21 41.77 46.43 59.13
N ARG A 22 42.96 46.02 58.65
CA ARG A 22 43.09 45.08 57.52
C ARG A 22 42.56 43.67 57.81
N LYS A 23 42.49 43.26 59.07
CA LYS A 23 41.86 41.99 59.47
C LYS A 23 40.34 42.14 59.52
N ASP A 24 39.86 43.23 60.08
CA ASP A 24 38.43 43.57 60.12
C ASP A 24 37.82 43.69 58.72
N ASP A 25 38.50 44.39 57.80
CA ASP A 25 38.09 44.48 56.38
C ASP A 25 38.00 43.08 55.73
N ARG A 26 38.92 42.17 56.07
CA ARG A 26 38.90 40.79 55.59
C ARG A 26 37.76 39.98 56.18
N ILE A 27 37.43 40.18 57.45
CA ILE A 27 36.28 39.55 58.12
C ILE A 27 34.98 40.02 57.46
N CYS A 28 34.81 41.33 57.28
CA CYS A 28 33.67 41.89 56.56
C CYS A 28 33.54 41.37 55.12
N LEU A 29 34.67 41.17 54.42
CA LEU A 29 34.67 40.54 53.10
C LEU A 29 34.24 39.06 53.15
N MET A 30 34.65 38.31 54.18
CA MET A 30 34.23 36.93 54.36
C MET A 30 32.73 36.84 54.62
N ASP A 31 32.17 37.71 55.45
CA ASP A 31 30.73 37.74 55.73
C ASP A 31 29.91 37.94 54.44
N LYS A 32 30.32 38.88 53.59
CA LYS A 32 29.69 39.09 52.27
C LYS A 32 29.77 37.86 51.36
N LYS A 33 30.88 37.10 51.43
CA LYS A 33 31.03 35.86 50.67
C LYS A 33 30.15 34.74 51.22
N PHE A 34 30.01 34.64 52.55
CA PHE A 34 29.10 33.68 53.18
C PHE A 34 27.65 33.94 52.76
N GLU A 35 27.20 35.20 52.79
CA GLU A 35 25.85 35.55 52.30
C GLU A 35 25.63 35.19 50.81
N ALA A 36 26.67 35.30 49.98
CA ALA A 36 26.59 34.93 48.57
C ALA A 36 26.50 33.40 48.39
N ILE A 37 27.21 32.63 49.22
CA ILE A 37 27.16 31.16 49.23
C ILE A 37 25.77 30.68 49.65
N ASP A 38 25.16 31.26 50.69
CA ASP A 38 23.80 30.91 51.12
C ASP A 38 22.76 31.12 50.01
N LYS A 39 22.94 32.20 49.23
CA LYS A 39 22.07 32.47 48.07
C LYS A 39 22.25 31.44 46.96
N LEU A 40 23.48 30.97 46.74
CA LEU A 40 23.76 29.92 45.75
C LEU A 40 23.19 28.57 46.19
N GLU A 41 23.32 28.22 47.47
CA GLU A 41 22.77 26.99 48.05
C GLU A 41 21.26 26.91 47.82
N LYS A 42 20.52 27.97 48.14
CA LYS A 42 19.06 28.04 47.88
C LYS A 42 18.70 27.88 46.41
N LYS A 43 19.50 28.45 45.50
CA LYS A 43 19.29 28.28 44.05
C LYS A 43 19.54 26.83 43.62
N VAL A 44 20.58 26.20 44.15
CA VAL A 44 20.90 24.78 43.87
C VAL A 44 19.79 23.86 44.37
N GLU A 45 19.24 24.11 45.56
CA GLU A 45 18.08 23.38 46.08
C GLU A 45 16.85 23.53 45.18
N GLY A 46 16.57 24.75 44.70
CA GLY A 46 15.50 25.02 43.75
C GLY A 46 15.67 24.25 42.44
N VAL A 47 16.85 24.32 41.84
CA VAL A 47 17.18 23.57 40.61
C VAL A 47 17.05 22.06 40.82
N ASN A 48 17.51 21.54 41.96
CA ASN A 48 17.37 20.11 42.29
C ASN A 48 15.90 19.70 42.42
N GLY A 49 15.06 20.57 42.99
CA GLY A 49 13.61 20.37 43.07
C GLY A 49 12.96 20.29 41.69
N ASP A 50 13.32 21.20 40.79
CA ASP A 50 12.79 21.20 39.42
C ASP A 50 13.31 20.02 38.59
N LEU A 51 14.58 19.62 38.78
CA LEU A 51 15.15 18.45 38.13
C LEU A 51 14.38 17.17 38.51
N LYS A 52 14.00 17.02 39.78
CA LYS A 52 13.17 15.88 40.24
C LYS A 52 11.79 15.87 39.58
N LYS A 53 11.15 17.05 39.43
CA LYS A 53 9.86 17.14 38.73
C LYS A 53 10.01 16.74 37.27
N ILE A 54 11.00 17.29 36.56
CA ILE A 54 11.29 16.95 35.16
C ILE A 54 11.53 15.46 35.01
N TRP A 55 12.30 14.85 35.92
CA TRP A 55 12.58 13.41 35.89
C TRP A 55 11.30 12.58 36.00
N ALA A 56 10.39 12.94 36.93
CA ALA A 56 9.10 12.27 37.06
C ALA A 56 8.23 12.42 35.81
N TYR A 57 8.19 13.62 35.20
CA TYR A 57 7.46 13.84 33.95
C TYR A 57 8.05 13.03 32.79
N LEU A 58 9.37 13.00 32.65
CA LEU A 58 10.04 12.20 31.62
C LEU A 58 9.72 10.72 31.77
N HIS A 59 9.76 10.19 32.99
CA HIS A 59 9.43 8.79 33.27
C HIS A 59 7.96 8.46 32.93
N ASP A 60 7.01 9.34 33.22
CA ASP A 60 5.60 9.14 32.85
C ASP A 60 5.38 9.16 31.32
N ILE A 61 6.06 10.08 30.62
CA ILE A 61 6.02 10.15 29.15
C ILE A 61 6.64 8.90 28.53
N ASP A 62 7.79 8.44 29.04
CA ASP A 62 8.48 7.23 28.58
C ASP A 62 7.54 6.02 28.70
N LYS A 63 6.97 5.82 29.90
CA LYS A 63 5.99 4.74 30.14
C LYS A 63 4.81 4.78 29.18
N LYS A 64 4.20 5.96 28.97
CA LYS A 64 3.08 6.13 28.03
C LYS A 64 3.50 5.84 26.60
N THR A 65 4.71 6.22 26.22
CA THR A 65 5.25 6.00 24.87
C THR A 65 5.52 4.52 24.63
N SER A 66 6.11 3.81 25.59
CA SER A 66 6.35 2.37 25.51
C SER A 66 5.05 1.58 25.38
N GLU A 67 4.01 1.90 26.16
CA GLU A 67 2.71 1.23 26.03
C GLU A 67 2.04 1.49 24.68
N ARG A 68 2.10 2.73 24.19
CA ARG A 68 1.57 3.05 22.86
C ARG A 68 2.32 2.33 21.76
N LEU A 69 3.64 2.21 21.88
CA LEU A 69 4.48 1.50 20.92
C LEU A 69 4.09 0.02 20.87
N ARG A 70 3.97 -0.64 22.03
CA ARG A 70 3.54 -2.04 22.13
C ARG A 70 2.18 -2.29 21.48
N LEU A 71 1.20 -1.41 21.72
CA LEU A 71 -0.13 -1.52 21.10
C LEU A 71 -0.10 -1.32 19.58
N ILE A 72 0.81 -0.49 19.07
CA ILE A 72 1.00 -0.29 17.63
C ILE A 72 1.64 -1.53 17.01
N GLU A 73 2.64 -2.12 17.66
CA GLU A 73 3.29 -3.36 17.21
C GLU A 73 2.29 -4.52 17.12
N GLU A 74 1.49 -4.75 18.16
CA GLU A 74 0.47 -5.79 18.17
C GLU A 74 -0.57 -5.61 17.04
N LYS A 75 -1.02 -4.37 16.81
CA LYS A 75 -1.94 -4.06 15.70
C LYS A 75 -1.28 -4.26 14.34
N THR A 76 0.00 -3.92 14.20
CA THR A 76 0.75 -4.10 12.96
C THR A 76 0.86 -5.58 12.62
N GLU A 77 1.24 -6.42 13.59
CA GLU A 77 1.29 -7.88 13.40
C GLU A 77 -0.07 -8.47 13.01
N SER A 78 -1.15 -8.02 13.66
CA SER A 78 -2.51 -8.47 13.33
C SER A 78 -2.93 -8.07 11.91
N VAL A 79 -2.58 -6.87 11.46
CA VAL A 79 -2.88 -6.39 10.10
C VAL A 79 -2.06 -7.16 9.07
N ASP A 80 -0.78 -7.40 9.33
CA ASP A 80 0.09 -8.17 8.43
C ASP A 80 -0.42 -9.60 8.25
N PHE A 81 -0.88 -10.23 9.33
CA PHE A 81 -1.50 -11.56 9.25
C PHE A 81 -2.80 -11.57 8.43
N ALA A 82 -3.67 -10.57 8.62
CA ALA A 82 -4.89 -10.45 7.83
C ALA A 82 -4.60 -10.18 6.35
N LEU A 83 -3.59 -9.35 6.06
CA LEU A 83 -3.13 -9.06 4.71
C LEU A 83 -2.60 -10.31 4.01
N ALA A 84 -1.78 -11.10 4.69
CA ALA A 84 -1.25 -12.36 4.15
C ALA A 84 -2.37 -13.34 3.77
N GLN A 85 -3.40 -13.48 4.63
CA GLN A 85 -4.56 -14.31 4.33
C GLN A 85 -5.36 -13.78 3.12
N ALA A 86 -5.57 -12.46 3.04
CA ALA A 86 -6.28 -11.83 1.94
C ALA A 86 -5.54 -12.05 0.61
N ILE A 87 -4.22 -11.86 0.58
CA ILE A 87 -3.37 -12.10 -0.60
C ILE A 87 -3.48 -13.56 -1.05
N SER A 88 -3.40 -14.51 -0.13
CA SER A 88 -3.53 -15.95 -0.44
C SER A 88 -4.90 -16.27 -1.07
N LYS A 89 -5.97 -15.70 -0.51
CA LYS A 89 -7.34 -15.88 -1.03
C LYS A 89 -7.51 -15.26 -2.43
N ILE A 90 -6.96 -14.06 -2.66
CA ILE A 90 -6.96 -13.40 -3.96
C ILE A 90 -6.25 -14.28 -5.00
N SER A 91 -5.05 -14.76 -4.69
CA SER A 91 -4.29 -15.62 -5.61
C SER A 91 -5.05 -16.93 -5.95
N SER A 92 -5.74 -17.52 -4.98
CA SER A 92 -6.58 -18.70 -5.22
C SER A 92 -7.77 -18.39 -6.14
N LEU A 93 -8.46 -17.26 -5.90
CA LEU A 93 -9.59 -16.84 -6.73
C LEU A 93 -9.16 -16.50 -8.16
N GLU A 94 -8.01 -15.86 -8.34
CA GLU A 94 -7.45 -15.58 -9.68
C GLU A 94 -7.17 -16.87 -10.45
N LYS A 95 -6.58 -17.87 -9.82
CA LYS A 95 -6.35 -19.19 -10.44
C LYS A 95 -7.65 -19.87 -10.84
N GLN A 96 -8.66 -19.83 -9.97
CA GLN A 96 -9.98 -20.40 -10.28
C GLN A 96 -10.66 -19.66 -11.44
N ARG A 97 -10.61 -18.32 -11.45
CA ARG A 97 -11.11 -17.50 -12.56
C ARG A 97 -10.45 -17.88 -13.87
N ASP A 98 -9.13 -18.05 -13.87
CA ASP A 98 -8.38 -18.37 -15.09
C ASP A 98 -8.70 -19.78 -15.58
N GLY A 99 -8.83 -20.74 -14.66
CA GLY A 99 -9.32 -22.10 -14.98
C GLY A 99 -10.70 -22.05 -15.62
N LEU A 100 -11.66 -21.36 -15.01
CA LEU A 100 -13.02 -21.20 -15.54
C LEU A 100 -13.03 -20.51 -16.91
N LYS A 101 -12.14 -19.56 -17.15
CA LYS A 101 -12.03 -18.88 -18.45
C LYS A 101 -11.52 -19.84 -19.54
N ILE A 102 -10.56 -20.70 -19.21
CA ILE A 102 -10.07 -21.73 -20.13
C ILE A 102 -11.19 -22.72 -20.45
N ASP A 103 -11.87 -23.23 -19.42
CA ASP A 103 -12.97 -24.19 -19.58
C ASP A 103 -14.12 -23.60 -20.40
N LEU A 104 -14.50 -22.35 -20.13
CA LEU A 104 -15.53 -21.65 -20.90
C LEU A 104 -15.13 -21.52 -22.37
N THR A 105 -13.88 -21.14 -22.65
CA THR A 105 -13.37 -21.00 -24.03
C THR A 105 -13.34 -22.35 -24.74
N TYR A 106 -12.94 -23.41 -24.04
CA TYR A 106 -12.93 -24.77 -24.54
C TYR A 106 -14.34 -25.25 -24.89
N LEU A 107 -15.30 -25.10 -23.97
CA LEU A 107 -16.69 -25.48 -24.18
C LEU A 107 -17.35 -24.69 -25.30
N GLN A 108 -17.09 -23.38 -25.40
CA GLN A 108 -17.57 -22.55 -26.51
C GLN A 108 -16.98 -23.03 -27.84
N SER A 109 -15.68 -23.28 -27.90
CA SER A 109 -15.01 -23.77 -29.11
C SER A 109 -15.55 -25.13 -29.54
N GLN A 110 -15.77 -26.04 -28.58
CA GLN A 110 -16.33 -27.36 -28.83
C GLN A 110 -17.79 -27.27 -29.30
N SER A 111 -18.61 -26.41 -28.70
CA SER A 111 -20.01 -26.18 -29.08
C SER A 111 -20.14 -25.53 -30.46
N MET A 112 -19.25 -24.57 -30.79
CA MET A 112 -19.21 -23.88 -32.07
C MET A 112 -18.42 -24.64 -33.14
N ARG A 113 -17.82 -25.78 -32.82
CA ARG A 113 -16.90 -26.52 -33.69
C ARG A 113 -17.54 -26.84 -35.05
N ASN A 114 -18.81 -27.24 -35.03
CA ASN A 114 -19.58 -27.61 -36.22
C ASN A 114 -20.32 -26.41 -36.84
N ASN A 115 -20.13 -25.19 -36.34
CA ASN A 115 -20.76 -24.00 -36.90
C ASN A 115 -19.87 -23.41 -38.00
N LEU A 116 -20.44 -23.12 -39.17
CA LEU A 116 -19.83 -22.33 -40.22
C LEU A 116 -20.54 -20.98 -40.32
N VAL A 117 -19.77 -19.91 -40.47
CA VAL A 117 -20.29 -18.56 -40.65
C VAL A 117 -20.17 -18.18 -42.12
N CYS A 118 -21.30 -17.98 -42.78
CA CYS A 118 -21.35 -17.51 -44.15
C CYS A 118 -21.72 -16.02 -44.16
N THR A 119 -20.88 -15.20 -44.80
CA THR A 119 -21.04 -13.75 -44.86
C THR A 119 -21.53 -13.33 -46.24
N ASN A 120 -22.09 -12.11 -46.34
CA ASN A 120 -22.49 -11.49 -47.62
C ASN A 120 -23.53 -12.23 -48.46
N ILE A 121 -24.36 -13.11 -47.87
CA ILE A 121 -25.50 -13.71 -48.56
C ILE A 121 -26.70 -12.76 -48.47
N PRO A 122 -27.33 -12.36 -49.60
CA PRO A 122 -28.46 -11.43 -49.61
C PRO A 122 -29.64 -11.86 -48.72
N GLU A 123 -30.10 -10.94 -47.86
CA GLU A 123 -31.23 -11.17 -46.96
C GLU A 123 -32.55 -10.77 -47.65
N ALA A 124 -33.58 -11.63 -47.53
CA ALA A 124 -34.93 -11.30 -48.02
C ALA A 124 -35.74 -10.54 -46.96
N LEU A 125 -36.77 -9.78 -47.38
CA LEU A 125 -37.61 -9.01 -46.46
C LEU A 125 -38.33 -9.90 -45.44
N THR A 126 -38.81 -11.07 -45.87
CA THR A 126 -39.45 -12.11 -45.07
C THR A 126 -38.66 -13.42 -45.22
N GLU A 127 -37.60 -13.57 -44.43
CA GLU A 127 -36.74 -14.76 -44.45
C GLU A 127 -37.04 -15.65 -43.22
N ASN A 128 -37.43 -16.89 -43.48
CA ASN A 128 -37.62 -17.95 -42.49
C ASN A 128 -36.38 -18.88 -42.48
N PRO A 129 -36.15 -19.65 -41.40
CA PRO A 129 -35.01 -20.58 -41.31
C PRO A 129 -34.87 -21.51 -42.52
N ASP A 130 -35.99 -22.07 -43.02
CA ASP A 130 -35.99 -22.96 -44.20
C ASP A 130 -35.56 -22.22 -45.47
N THR A 131 -36.01 -20.98 -45.65
CA THR A 131 -35.60 -20.16 -46.80
C THR A 131 -34.14 -19.71 -46.71
N THR A 132 -33.63 -19.51 -45.49
CA THR A 132 -32.20 -19.23 -45.26
C THR A 132 -31.35 -20.44 -45.60
N GLU A 133 -31.80 -21.65 -45.24
CA GLU A 133 -31.12 -22.90 -45.60
C GLU A 133 -31.08 -23.12 -47.11
N ASN A 134 -32.20 -22.95 -47.82
CA ASN A 134 -32.24 -23.13 -49.27
C ASN A 134 -31.28 -22.16 -49.99
N LYS A 135 -31.27 -20.88 -49.59
CA LYS A 135 -30.30 -19.89 -50.11
C LYS A 135 -28.86 -20.27 -49.84
N LEU A 136 -28.58 -20.88 -48.69
CA LEU A 136 -27.24 -21.36 -48.37
C LEU A 136 -26.85 -22.52 -49.29
N ARG A 137 -27.75 -23.48 -49.52
CA ARG A 137 -27.53 -24.61 -50.44
C ARG A 137 -27.31 -24.14 -51.88
N GLU A 138 -28.13 -23.22 -52.38
CA GLU A 138 -27.96 -22.58 -53.69
C GLU A 138 -26.60 -21.88 -53.77
N PHE A 139 -26.21 -21.12 -52.75
CA PHE A 139 -24.92 -20.45 -52.70
C PHE A 139 -23.74 -21.44 -52.73
N MET A 140 -23.84 -22.58 -52.04
CA MET A 140 -22.82 -23.63 -52.07
C MET A 140 -22.64 -24.24 -53.47
N VAL A 141 -23.73 -24.42 -54.21
CA VAL A 141 -23.70 -24.98 -55.57
C VAL A 141 -23.17 -23.93 -56.56
N ASP A 142 -23.72 -22.72 -56.54
CA ASP A 142 -23.45 -21.69 -57.53
C ASP A 142 -22.07 -21.04 -57.35
N LYS A 143 -21.71 -20.71 -56.10
CA LYS A 143 -20.50 -19.94 -55.80
C LYS A 143 -19.34 -20.81 -55.37
N ILE A 144 -19.60 -21.85 -54.57
CA ILE A 144 -18.55 -22.75 -54.05
C ILE A 144 -18.33 -23.93 -55.02
N LYS A 145 -19.26 -24.18 -55.97
CA LYS A 145 -19.18 -25.25 -56.97
C LYS A 145 -19.10 -26.65 -56.37
N ILE A 146 -19.79 -26.86 -55.24
CA ILE A 146 -19.97 -28.19 -54.67
C ILE A 146 -21.05 -28.92 -55.48
N THR A 147 -20.83 -30.21 -55.77
CA THR A 147 -21.79 -31.03 -56.52
C THR A 147 -23.15 -31.07 -55.83
N GLN A 148 -24.23 -30.91 -56.61
CA GLN A 148 -25.61 -30.90 -56.10
C GLN A 148 -25.94 -32.11 -55.24
N ASP A 149 -25.45 -33.29 -55.62
CA ASP A 149 -25.67 -34.54 -54.87
C ASP A 149 -25.07 -34.48 -53.46
N LEU A 150 -23.87 -33.91 -53.33
CA LEU A 150 -23.17 -33.80 -52.06
C LEU A 150 -23.84 -32.76 -51.15
N VAL A 151 -24.22 -31.60 -51.70
CA VAL A 151 -24.96 -30.58 -50.95
C VAL A 151 -26.30 -31.14 -50.47
N SER A 152 -27.03 -31.89 -51.30
CA SER A 152 -28.33 -32.46 -50.94
C SER A 152 -28.23 -33.51 -49.83
N GLN A 153 -27.09 -34.19 -49.70
CA GLN A 153 -26.83 -35.16 -48.63
C GLN A 153 -26.39 -34.51 -47.32
N MET A 154 -25.91 -33.25 -47.33
CA MET A 154 -25.51 -32.56 -46.11
C MET A 154 -26.71 -32.29 -45.20
N SER A 155 -26.54 -32.66 -43.93
CA SER A 155 -27.53 -32.45 -42.88
C SER A 155 -27.15 -31.29 -41.96
N PHE A 156 -28.04 -30.30 -41.87
CA PHE A 156 -27.90 -29.19 -40.93
C PHE A 156 -28.77 -29.44 -39.70
N GLU A 157 -28.21 -29.22 -38.53
CA GLU A 157 -28.98 -29.21 -37.27
C GLU A 157 -29.76 -27.89 -37.13
N ARG A 158 -29.13 -26.78 -37.54
CA ARG A 158 -29.75 -25.45 -37.45
C ARG A 158 -29.09 -24.48 -38.43
N VAL A 159 -29.90 -23.71 -39.16
CA VAL A 159 -29.45 -22.58 -39.99
C VAL A 159 -30.23 -21.33 -39.63
N HIS A 160 -29.52 -20.23 -39.34
CA HIS A 160 -30.16 -18.97 -38.96
C HIS A 160 -29.25 -17.76 -39.22
N ARG A 161 -29.86 -16.57 -39.31
CA ARG A 161 -29.14 -15.30 -39.37
C ARG A 161 -28.71 -14.85 -37.96
N MET A 162 -27.50 -14.34 -37.86
CA MET A 162 -26.92 -13.80 -36.63
C MET A 162 -27.31 -12.34 -36.40
N GLY A 163 -27.79 -12.04 -35.18
CA GLY A 163 -28.05 -10.69 -34.72
C GLY A 163 -29.36 -10.07 -35.22
N SER A 164 -29.61 -8.83 -34.78
CA SER A 164 -30.79 -8.04 -35.15
C SER A 164 -30.67 -7.50 -36.58
N LYS A 165 -31.80 -7.40 -37.27
CA LYS A 165 -31.86 -6.85 -38.64
C LYS A 165 -31.50 -5.37 -38.61
N VAL A 166 -30.57 -4.95 -39.46
CA VAL A 166 -30.17 -3.55 -39.64
C VAL A 166 -30.34 -3.20 -41.11
N ASP A 167 -30.97 -2.05 -41.37
CA ASP A 167 -31.25 -1.64 -42.73
C ASP A 167 -29.95 -1.41 -43.52
N GLY A 168 -29.91 -1.90 -44.76
CA GLY A 168 -28.73 -1.83 -45.62
C GLY A 168 -27.58 -2.82 -45.31
N LYS A 169 -27.71 -3.72 -44.31
CA LYS A 169 -26.68 -4.73 -44.00
C LYS A 169 -27.23 -6.15 -43.99
N ASN A 170 -26.63 -7.03 -44.79
CA ASN A 170 -26.92 -8.47 -44.77
C ASN A 170 -26.35 -9.11 -43.50
N ARG A 171 -27.19 -9.80 -42.72
CA ARG A 171 -26.71 -10.55 -41.55
C ARG A 171 -25.95 -11.80 -41.94
N ASN A 172 -24.94 -12.17 -41.15
CA ASN A 172 -24.22 -13.42 -41.37
C ASN A 172 -25.14 -14.62 -41.12
N ILE A 173 -25.00 -15.69 -41.89
CA ILE A 173 -25.67 -16.97 -41.65
C ILE A 173 -24.75 -17.83 -40.79
N VAL A 174 -25.29 -18.44 -39.74
CA VAL A 174 -24.65 -19.54 -39.01
C VAL A 174 -25.36 -20.83 -39.35
N ALA A 175 -24.62 -21.74 -39.96
CA ALA A 175 -25.04 -23.10 -40.27
C ALA A 175 -24.33 -24.08 -39.34
N LYS A 176 -25.10 -24.86 -38.58
CA LYS A 176 -24.59 -25.92 -37.71
C LYS A 176 -24.74 -27.26 -38.41
N PHE A 177 -23.62 -27.89 -38.72
CA PHE A 177 -23.58 -29.20 -39.35
C PHE A 177 -23.77 -30.30 -38.31
N THR A 178 -24.48 -31.36 -38.69
CA THR A 178 -24.61 -32.55 -37.82
C THR A 178 -23.25 -33.22 -37.64
N LEU A 179 -22.47 -33.32 -38.71
CA LEU A 179 -21.14 -33.93 -38.70
C LEU A 179 -20.03 -32.88 -38.85
N TYR A 180 -19.03 -32.94 -37.97
CA TYR A 180 -17.88 -32.04 -38.03
C TYR A 180 -17.13 -32.09 -39.36
N LYS A 181 -17.08 -33.25 -40.02
CA LYS A 181 -16.35 -33.45 -41.29
C LYS A 181 -17.04 -32.81 -42.50
N GLU A 182 -18.31 -32.42 -42.37
CA GLU A 182 -19.08 -31.78 -43.44
C GLU A 182 -18.86 -30.26 -43.49
N LYS A 183 -18.34 -29.67 -42.41
CA LYS A 183 -17.87 -28.29 -42.35
C LYS A 183 -16.50 -28.16 -43.00
#